data_AF-A0A9E6WQ56-F1
#
_entry.id   AF-A0A9E6WQ56-F1
#
_cell.length_a   1.000
_cell.length_b   1.000
_cell.length_c   1.000
_cell.angle_alpha   90.00
_cell.angle_beta   90.00
_cell.angle_gamma   90.00
#
_symmetry.space_group_name_H-M   'P 1'
#
loop_
_entity.id
_entity.type
_entity.pdbx_description
1 polymer ?
#
loop_
_entity_poly.entity_id
_entity_poly.type
_entity_poly.pdbx_seq_one_letter_code
_entity_poly.pdbx_strand_id
1 'polypeptide(L)' 'MKRFPFIRAGLIFAVSPLILAFVTSIFQGVSMWDEGGGTGTYIWFMMLTMPVGFVLVVIGLLKSIIGRLRDR' A
#
# COMPACT_ATOMS: atom_id res chain seq x y z
N MET A 1 20.51 -13.69 6.90
CA MET A 1 19.31 -13.63 6.00
C MET A 1 18.70 -12.23 6.15
N LYS A 2 18.71 -11.38 5.11
CA LYS A 2 18.10 -10.05 5.19
C LYS A 2 16.61 -10.21 5.50
N ARG A 3 16.13 -9.72 6.66
CA ARG A 3 14.70 -9.75 7.00
C ARG A 3 13.98 -8.91 5.96
N PHE A 4 13.26 -9.54 5.04
CA PHE A 4 12.47 -8.83 4.04
C PHE A 4 11.52 -7.85 4.77
N PRO A 5 11.48 -6.56 4.41
CA PRO A 5 10.79 -5.54 5.19
C PRO A 5 9.28 -5.55 4.90
N PHE A 6 8.60 -6.66 5.21
CA PHE A 6 7.17 -6.89 4.94
C PHE A 6 6.27 -5.72 5.35
N ILE A 7 6.54 -5.09 6.50
CA ILE A 7 5.79 -3.93 6.98
C ILE A 7 5.93 -2.74 6.03
N ARG A 8 7.16 -2.38 5.63
CA ARG A 8 7.41 -1.24 4.75
C ARG A 8 6.85 -1.49 3.36
N ALA A 9 7.06 -2.70 2.83
CA ALA A 9 6.55 -3.10 1.52
C ALA A 9 5.01 -3.09 1.50
N GLY A 10 4.36 -3.62 2.54
CA GLY A 10 2.91 -3.62 2.66
C GLY A 10 2.30 -2.22 2.72
N LEU A 11 2.91 -1.31 3.48
CA LEU A 11 2.47 0.10 3.57
C LEU A 11 2.60 0.82 2.23
N ILE A 12 3.75 0.70 1.56
CA ILE A 12 3.97 1.33 0.24
C ILE A 12 2.97 0.77 -0.78
N PHE A 13 2.78 -0.54 -0.79
CA PHE A 13 1.85 -1.18 -1.72
C PHE A 13 0.40 -0.71 -1.49
N ALA A 14 -0.06 -0.68 -0.23
CA ALA A 14 -1.41 -0.24 0.13
C ALA A 14 -1.73 1.18 -0.37
N VAL A 15 -0.77 2.10 -0.24
CA VAL A 15 -0.95 3.53 -0.58
C VAL A 15 -0.58 3.81 -2.05
N SER A 16 0.02 2.85 -2.76
CA SER A 16 0.51 3.06 -4.12
C SER A 16 -0.53 3.57 -5.12
N PRO A 17 -1.81 3.13 -5.11
CA PRO A 17 -2.77 3.65 -6.07
C PRO A 17 -3.20 5.09 -5.77
N LEU A 18 -3.20 5.50 -4.51
CA LEU A 18 -3.45 6.89 -4.11
C LEU A 18 -2.33 7.81 -4.60
N ILE A 19 -1.07 7.38 -4.47
CA ILE A 19 0.08 8.13 -4.98
C ILE A 19 -0.01 8.24 -6.51
N LEU A 20 -0.39 7.16 -7.18
CA LEU A 20 -0.55 7.15 -8.64
C LEU A 20 -1.66 8.09 -9.10
N ALA A 21 -2.83 8.06 -8.44
CA ALA A 21 -3.94 8.98 -8.70
C ALA A 21 -3.50 10.44 -8.52
N PHE A 22 -2.78 10.73 -7.43
CA PHE A 22 -2.26 12.08 -7.16
C PHE A 22 -1.26 12.55 -8.22
N VAL A 23 -0.24 11.75 -8.54
CA VAL A 23 0.78 12.12 -9.52
C VAL A 23 0.16 12.34 -10.91
N THR A 24 -0.71 11.45 -11.35
CA THR A 24 -1.38 11.57 -12.65
C THR A 24 -2.30 12.79 -12.71
N SER A 25 -2.96 13.14 -11.61
CA SER A 25 -3.79 14.35 -11.50
C SER A 25 -3.00 15.64 -11.76
N ILE A 26 -1.74 15.70 -11.28
CA ILE A 26 -0.86 16.86 -11.51
C ILE A 26 -0.56 17.03 -13.00
N PHE A 27 -0.29 15.93 -13.71
CA PHE A 27 0.06 15.98 -15.14
C PHE A 27 -1.15 16.23 -16.05
N GLN A 28 -2.34 15.79 -15.63
CA GLN A 28 -3.56 15.89 -16.43
C GLN A 28 -4.40 17.14 -16.09
N GLY A 29 -4.10 17.84 -15.00
CA GLY A 29 -4.81 19.06 -14.59
C GLY A 29 -6.26 18.81 -14.14
N VAL A 30 -6.62 17.55 -13.89
CA VAL A 30 -7.94 17.12 -13.40
C VAL A 30 -7.85 16.72 -11.93
N SER A 31 -8.99 16.74 -11.23
CA SER A 31 -9.04 16.29 -9.84
C SER A 31 -8.67 14.80 -9.74
N MET A 32 -7.87 14.40 -8.75
CA MET A 32 -7.61 12.98 -8.48
C MET A 32 -8.88 12.21 -8.04
N TRP A 33 -9.93 12.95 -7.67
CA TRP A 33 -11.23 12.42 -7.31
C TRP A 33 -12.20 12.35 -8.50
N ASP A 34 -11.77 12.79 -9.68
CA ASP A 34 -12.58 12.69 -10.89
C ASP A 34 -12.54 11.25 -11.43
N GLU A 35 -13.62 10.52 -11.19
CA GLU A 35 -13.79 9.14 -11.65
C GLU A 35 -14.12 9.05 -13.14
N GLY A 36 -14.57 10.14 -13.77
CA GLY A 36 -14.84 10.21 -15.22
C GLY A 36 -13.58 10.48 -16.05
N GLY A 37 -12.60 11.17 -15.47
CA GLY A 37 -11.37 11.61 -16.14
C GLY A 37 -10.22 10.59 -16.18
N GLY A 38 -10.37 9.41 -15.58
CA GLY A 38 -9.37 8.33 -15.62
C GLY A 38 -8.24 8.41 -14.57
N THR A 39 -8.11 9.52 -13.84
CA THR A 39 -7.19 9.62 -12.67
C THR A 39 -7.82 8.99 -11.42
N GLY A 40 -9.11 9.23 -11.18
CA GLY A 40 -9.85 8.64 -10.06
C GLY A 40 -9.98 7.13 -10.13
N THR A 41 -9.92 6.53 -11.32
CA THR A 41 -9.92 5.06 -11.49
C THR A 41 -8.77 4.36 -10.78
N TYR A 42 -7.63 5.04 -10.56
CA TYR A 42 -6.54 4.44 -9.80
C TYR A 42 -6.89 4.23 -8.32
N ILE A 43 -7.75 5.08 -7.74
CA ILE A 43 -8.19 4.95 -6.34
C ILE A 43 -8.98 3.66 -6.13
N TRP A 44 -9.73 3.20 -7.14
CA TRP A 44 -10.46 1.94 -7.07
C TRP A 44 -9.56 0.72 -6.82
N PHE A 45 -8.30 0.75 -7.29
CA PHE A 45 -7.35 -0.33 -6.99
C PHE A 45 -7.06 -0.45 -5.49
N MET A 46 -7.35 0.56 -4.68
CA MET A 46 -7.25 0.46 -3.21
C MET A 46 -8.15 -0.62 -2.63
N MET A 47 -9.25 -1.00 -3.30
CA MET A 47 -10.07 -2.14 -2.89
C MET A 47 -9.28 -3.45 -2.85
N LEU A 48 -8.23 -3.58 -3.66
CA LEU A 48 -7.33 -4.73 -3.66
C LEU A 48 -6.04 -4.44 -2.88
N THR A 49 -5.40 -3.29 -3.12
CA THR A 49 -4.07 -3.02 -2.55
C THR A 49 -4.11 -2.81 -1.05
N MET A 50 -5.19 -2.24 -0.49
CA MET A 50 -5.31 -2.09 0.97
C MET A 50 -5.42 -3.44 1.68
N PRO A 51 -6.34 -4.35 1.33
CA PRO A 51 -6.39 -5.67 1.97
C PRO A 51 -5.08 -6.45 1.84
N VAL A 52 -4.48 -6.46 0.65
CA VAL A 52 -3.22 -7.18 0.41
C VAL A 52 -2.06 -6.55 1.20
N GLY A 53 -1.94 -5.21 1.18
CA GLY A 53 -0.93 -4.50 1.95
C GLY A 53 -1.09 -4.70 3.46
N PHE A 54 -2.34 -4.75 3.95
CA PHE A 54 -2.66 -5.06 5.34
C PHE A 54 -2.18 -6.47 5.72
N VAL A 55 -2.45 -7.48 4.90
CA VAL A 55 -1.97 -8.86 5.13
C VAL A 55 -0.45 -8.90 5.22
N LEU A 56 0.27 -8.19 4.34
CA LEU A 56 1.74 -8.11 4.40
C LEU A 56 2.24 -7.48 5.71
N VAL A 57 1.59 -6.41 6.17
CA VAL A 57 1.92 -5.78 7.46
C VAL A 57 1.68 -6.75 8.62
N VAL A 58 0.53 -7.43 8.65
CA VAL A 58 0.20 -8.42 9.69
C VAL A 58 1.24 -9.54 9.73
N ILE A 59 1.61 -10.12 8.58
CA ILE A 59 2.66 -11.16 8.51
C ILE A 59 3.99 -10.62 9.05
N GLY A 60 4.36 -9.40 8.67
CA GLY A 60 5.59 -8.75 9.16
C GLY A 60 5.58 -8.55 10.68
N LEU A 61 4.44 -8.13 11.22
CA LEU A 61 4.26 -7.94 12.65
C LEU A 61 4.33 -9.26 13.42
N LEU A 62 3.61 -10.29 12.96
CA LEU A 62 3.64 -11.63 13.56
C LEU A 62 5.06 -12.20 13.59
N LYS A 63 5.81 -12.11 12.48
CA LYS A 63 7.22 -12.53 12.46
C LYS A 63 8.09 -11.78 13.47
N SER A 64 7.85 -10.49 13.65
CA SER A 64 8.57 -9.66 14.62
C SER A 64 8.26 -10.09 16.06
N ILE A 65 6.98 -10.32 16.38
CA ILE A 65 6.54 -10.77 17.70
C ILE A 65 7.08 -12.17 18.02
N ILE A 66 6.91 -13.13 17.10
CA ILE A 66 7.41 -14.50 17.28
C ILE A 66 8.92 -14.52 17.48
N GLY A 67 9.67 -13.73 16.69
CA GLY A 67 11.12 -13.60 16.87
C GLY A 67 11.47 -13.12 18.28
N ARG A 68 10.81 -12.06 18.77
CA ARG A 68 11.05 -11.53 20.12
C ARG A 68 10.68 -12.51 21.25
N LEU A 69 9.65 -13.34 21.06
CA LEU A 69 9.24 -14.34 22.04
C LEU A 69 10.20 -15.52 22.09
N ARG A 70 10.82 -15.89 20.96
CA ARG A 70 11.80 -16.98 20.89
C ARG A 70 13.18 -16.59 21.42
N ASP A 71 13.53 -15.30 21.32
CA ASP A 71 14.81 -14.78 21.80
C ASP A 71 14.79 -14.42 23.31
N ARG A 72 13.66 -14.66 24.01
CA ARG A 72 13.51 -14.56 25.47
C ARG A 72 13.50 -15.94 26.10
#